data_AF-A0A9D7D6B1-F1
#
_entry.id   AF-A0A9D7D6B1-F1
#
_cell.length_a   1.000
_cell.length_b   1.000
_cell.length_c   1.000
_cell.angle_alpha   90.00
_cell.angle_beta   90.00
_cell.angle_gamma   90.00
#
_symmetry.space_group_name_H-M   'P 1'
#
loop_
_entity.id
_entity.type
_entity.pdbx_description
1 polymer ?
#
loop_
_entity_poly.entity_id
_entity_poly.type
_entity_poly.pdbx_seq_one_letter_code
_entity_poly.pdbx_strand_id
1 'polypeptide(L)' 'MSTFPIELIPFAKTLGVEIIEASAECVVGTLLVRPELCTAGATLHGGAVMAFADSLGAIGAFLHAGGRGDRR' A
#
# COMPACT_ATOMS: atom_id res chain seq x y z
N MET A 1 2.23 14.54 -9.88
CA MET A 1 2.15 13.33 -9.05
C MET A 1 0.69 12.98 -8.84
N SER A 2 0.25 11.86 -9.40
CA SER A 2 -1.10 11.33 -9.19
C SER A 2 -1.14 10.57 -7.86
N THR A 3 -2.01 11.00 -6.95
CA THR A 3 -2.33 10.23 -5.74
C THR A 3 -3.16 9.02 -6.15
N PHE A 4 -2.69 7.81 -5.83
CA PHE A 4 -3.45 6.57 -6.09
C PHE A 4 -4.60 6.44 -5.07
N PRO A 5 -5.83 6.10 -5.48
CA PRO A 5 -6.96 5.96 -4.57
C PRO A 5 -6.83 4.70 -3.71
N ILE A 6 -6.29 4.84 -2.49
CA ILE A 6 -6.08 3.71 -1.56
C ILE A 6 -7.38 2.99 -1.16
N GLU A 7 -8.54 3.64 -1.35
CA GLU A 7 -9.86 3.04 -1.16
C GLU A 7 -10.11 1.80 -2.05
N LEU A 8 -9.38 1.67 -3.16
CA LEU A 8 -9.41 0.46 -4.00
C LEU A 8 -8.74 -0.75 -3.33
N ILE A 9 -8.00 -0.54 -2.25
CA ILE A 9 -7.34 -1.58 -1.45
C ILE A 9 -7.79 -1.41 0.01
N PRO A 10 -9.03 -1.79 0.38
CA PRO A 10 -9.58 -1.55 1.72
C PRO A 10 -8.68 -2.08 2.85
N PHE A 11 -8.01 -3.22 2.62
CA PHE A 11 -7.07 -3.78 3.58
C PHE A 11 -5.87 -2.86 3.84
N ALA A 12 -5.27 -2.27 2.80
CA ALA A 12 -4.16 -1.33 2.96
C ALA A 12 -4.60 -0.08 3.73
N LYS A 13 -5.81 0.41 3.47
CA LYS A 13 -6.42 1.49 4.27
C LYS A 13 -6.60 1.09 5.73
N THR A 14 -7.09 -0.12 6.03
CA THR A 14 -7.21 -0.61 7.43
C THR A 14 -5.85 -0.65 8.15
N LEU A 15 -4.80 -1.03 7.44
CA LEU A 15 -3.44 -1.00 8.00
C LEU A 15 -2.95 0.43 8.24
N GLY A 16 -3.55 1.45 7.63
CA GLY A 16 -3.12 2.85 7.73
C GLY A 16 -2.00 3.18 6.74
N VAL A 17 -2.06 2.57 5.55
CA VAL A 17 -1.18 2.90 4.43
C VAL A 17 -1.65 4.20 3.79
N GLU A 18 -0.71 5.09 3.52
CA GLU A 18 -0.91 6.31 2.73
C GLU A 18 -0.01 6.27 1.49
N ILE A 19 -0.55 6.67 0.34
CA ILE A 19 0.22 6.74 -0.91
C ILE A 19 0.68 8.19 -1.12
N ILE A 20 2.00 8.37 -1.14
CA ILE A 20 2.65 9.67 -1.37
C ILE A 20 2.85 9.90 -2.87
N GLU A 21 3.31 8.87 -3.57
CA GLU A 21 3.53 8.90 -5.02
C GLU A 21 3.16 7.56 -5.64
N ALA A 22 2.53 7.61 -6.81
CA ALA A 22 2.29 6.42 -7.60
C ALA A 22 2.39 6.74 -9.10
N SER A 23 3.31 6.05 -9.76
CA SER A 23 3.52 6.02 -11.20
C SER A 23 3.89 4.60 -11.63
N ALA A 24 4.01 4.36 -12.94
CA ALA A 24 4.51 3.09 -13.46
C ALA A 24 5.98 2.80 -13.06
N GLU A 25 6.73 3.85 -12.73
CA GLU A 25 8.18 3.78 -12.50
C GLU A 25 8.52 3.69 -11.01
N CYS A 26 7.68 4.25 -10.16
CA CYS A 26 7.87 4.26 -8.71
C CYS A 26 6.55 4.41 -7.97
N VAL A 27 6.43 3.69 -6.85
CA VAL A 27 5.37 3.88 -5.85
C VAL A 27 6.03 4.12 -4.50
N VAL A 28 5.62 5.21 -3.85
CA VAL A 28 6.08 5.60 -2.51
C VAL A 28 4.86 5.69 -1.61
N GLY A 29 4.94 5.04 -0.45
CA GLY A 29 3.93 5.13 0.59
C GLY A 29 4.52 5.13 1.98
N THR A 30 3.66 5.35 2.97
CA THR A 30 3.95 5.28 4.40
C THR A 30 2.96 4.36 5.09
N LEU A 31 3.36 3.77 6.21
CA LEU A 31 2.50 2.98 7.08
C LEU A 31 2.55 3.57 8.49
N LEU A 32 1.40 3.98 9.02
CA LEU A 32 1.29 4.42 10.41
C LEU A 32 1.43 3.22 11.36
N VAL A 33 2.54 3.14 12.08
CA VAL A 33 2.78 2.10 13.10
C VAL A 33 1.90 2.36 14.32
N ARG A 34 1.07 1.35 14.68
CA ARG A 34 0.18 1.37 15.84
C ARG A 34 0.32 0.08 16.65
N PRO A 35 0.00 0.07 17.96
CA PRO A 35 0.21 -1.10 18.82
C PRO A 35 -0.41 -2.40 18.28
N GLU A 36 -1.58 -2.34 17.65
CA GLU A 36 -2.28 -3.48 17.07
C GLU A 36 -1.59 -4.08 15.82
N LEU A 37 -0.61 -3.38 15.25
CA LEU A 37 0.21 -3.86 14.14
C LEU A 37 1.57 -4.40 14.61
N CYS A 38 1.87 -4.35 15.91
CA CYS A 38 3.13 -4.78 16.47
C CYS A 38 3.09 -6.24 16.97
N THR A 39 4.28 -6.82 17.14
CA THR A 39 4.51 -8.12 17.79
C THR A 39 5.27 -7.92 19.11
N ALA A 40 5.73 -9.02 19.72
CA ALA A 40 6.54 -9.02 20.93
C ALA A 40 7.69 -8.00 20.84
N GLY A 41 7.93 -7.28 21.95
CA GLY A 41 8.95 -6.22 21.99
C GLY A 41 8.55 -4.91 21.31
N ALA A 42 7.25 -4.65 21.13
CA ALA A 42 6.72 -3.42 20.53
C ALA A 42 7.28 -3.11 19.13
N THR A 43 7.72 -4.15 18.42
CA THR A 43 8.28 -4.05 17.07
C THR A 43 7.18 -4.31 16.04
N LEU A 44 7.23 -3.66 14.88
CA LEU A 44 6.26 -3.86 13.82
C LEU A 44 6.19 -5.35 13.41
N HIS A 45 4.99 -5.91 13.36
CA HIS A 45 4.79 -7.32 12.98
C HIS A 45 5.25 -7.54 11.53
N GLY A 46 5.97 -8.63 11.26
CA GLY A 46 6.47 -8.92 9.91
C GLY A 46 5.36 -8.99 8.85
N GLY A 47 4.18 -9.50 9.22
CA GLY A 47 2.98 -9.47 8.38
C GLY A 47 2.49 -8.06 7.99
N ALA A 48 2.64 -7.06 8.86
CA ALA A 48 2.29 -5.68 8.52
C ALA A 48 3.30 -5.08 7.52
N VAL A 49 4.59 -5.38 7.68
CA VAL A 49 5.63 -5.01 6.72
C VAL A 49 5.38 -5.65 5.36
N MET A 50 5.10 -6.96 5.33
CA MET A 50 4.83 -7.69 4.08
C MET A 50 3.57 -7.16 3.40
N ALA A 51 2.47 -6.94 4.13
CA ALA A 51 1.24 -6.40 3.56
C ALA A 51 1.40 -4.99 2.99
N PHE A 52 2.21 -4.15 3.65
CA PHE A 52 2.56 -2.84 3.13
C PHE A 52 3.36 -2.94 1.83
N ALA A 53 4.40 -3.78 1.80
CA ALA A 53 5.21 -4.00 0.61
C ALA A 53 4.39 -4.60 -0.56
N ASP A 54 3.53 -5.58 -0.28
CA ASP A 54 2.61 -6.19 -1.24
C ASP A 54 1.67 -5.15 -1.85
N SER A 55 1.07 -4.29 -1.01
CA SER A 55 0.16 -3.23 -1.47
C SER A 55 0.85 -2.26 -2.43
N LEU A 56 2.07 -1.80 -2.11
CA LEU A 56 2.82 -0.90 -3.00
C LEU A 56 3.26 -1.61 -4.29
N GLY A 57 3.69 -2.87 -4.18
CA GLY A 57 4.08 -3.68 -5.33
C GLY A 57 2.92 -3.94 -6.30
N ALA A 58 1.74 -4.24 -5.77
CA ALA A 58 0.52 -4.44 -6.55
C ALA A 58 0.11 -3.15 -7.29
N ILE A 59 0.19 -1.99 -6.62
CA ILE A 59 -0.07 -0.69 -7.25
C ILE A 59 0.94 -0.46 -8.40
N GLY A 60 2.22 -0.67 -8.16
CA GLY A 60 3.26 -0.48 -9.16
C GLY A 60 3.06 -1.40 -10.37
N ALA A 61 2.80 -2.68 -10.14
CA ALA A 61 2.51 -3.64 -11.20
C ALA A 61 1.26 -3.27 -12.01
N PHE A 62 0.18 -2.83 -11.34
CA PHE A 62 -1.04 -2.37 -12.00
C PHE A 62 -0.81 -1.16 -12.90
N LEU A 63 -0.05 -0.17 -12.41
CA LEU A 63 0.27 1.04 -13.17
C LEU A 63 1.19 0.74 -14.35
N HIS A 64 2.21 -0.10 -14.15
CA HIS A 64 3.12 -0.54 -15.20
C HIS A 64 2.40 -1.31 -16.31
N ALA A 65 1.40 -2.13 -15.96
CA ALA A 65 0.58 -2.86 -16.92
C ALA A 65 -0.43 -1.97 -17.69
N GLY A 66 -0.45 -0.65 -17.47
CA GLY A 66 -1.34 0.29 -18.14
C GLY A 66 -2.76 0.29 -17.58
N GLY A 67 -2.92 0.00 -16.29
CA GLY A 67 -4.20 -0.15 -15.58
C GLY A 67 -5.23 0.92 -15.94
N ARG A 68 -6.16 0.56 -16.83
CA ARG A 68 -7.42 1.28 -17.07
C ARG A 68 -8.45 0.70 -16.11
N GLY A 69 -8.93 1.53 -15.18
CA GLY A 69 -10.10 1.20 -14.38
C GLY A 69 -11.32 1.05 -15.30
N ASP A 70 -11.92 -0.14 -15.24
CA ASP A 70 -13.23 -0.52 -15.80
C ASP A 70 -13.32 -0.95 -17.29
N ARG A 71 -13.80 -2.19 -17.47
CA ARG A 71 -14.75 -2.55 -18.53
C ARG A 71 -15.63 -3.74 -18.09
N ARG A 72 -16.45 -3.56 -17.05
CA ARG A 72 -17.71 -4.28 -16.85
C ARG A 72 -18.73 -3.42 -16.11
#